data_AF-A0A0K8VMI4-F1
#
_entry.id   AF-A0A0K8VMI4-F1
#
_cell.length_a   1.000
_cell.length_b   1.000
_cell.length_c   1.000
_cell.angle_alpha   90.00
_cell.angle_beta   90.00
_cell.angle_gamma   90.00
#
_symmetry.space_group_name_H-M   'P 1'
#
loop_
_entity.id
_entity.type
_entity.pdbx_description
1 polymer ?
#
loop_
_entity_poly.entity_id
_entity_poly.type
_entity_poly.pdbx_seq_one_letter_code
_entity_poly.pdbx_strand_id
1 'polypeptide(L)'
;MFGEPNNFDTTRSLYAKRTMFPFNFFYPSSYQREACDIVMVMGGFDPRDKLENHDGDCLIANAKKCVNLLSKKLGKKVWFFGDVFSEFDAIVYSYLSVLFKATLPNNPLQNHIKGCQNLVNFINRITKDIFKNEGFNSLKAIKSQSSNDPLLTATERHFLESEKKTKVLAAIGAVVAMGTFAAWRGVYKQFSNSRRYYDGLEYEDDEALEDDEMD
;
A
#
# COMPACT_ATOMS: atom_id res chain seq x y z
N MET A 1 -9.68 -4.72 -7.33
CA MET A 1 -8.51 -4.37 -6.48
C MET A 1 -8.16 -2.90 -6.65
N PHE A 2 -7.55 -2.48 -7.77
CA PHE A 2 -7.09 -1.09 -7.94
C PHE A 2 -8.05 -0.16 -8.70
N GLY A 3 -8.91 -0.68 -9.58
CA GLY A 3 -9.91 0.13 -10.32
C GLY A 3 -11.16 0.53 -9.52
N GLU A 4 -11.21 0.21 -8.22
CA GLU A 4 -12.35 0.48 -7.35
C GLU A 4 -11.91 1.44 -6.23
N PRO A 5 -12.45 2.66 -6.15
CA PRO A 5 -12.05 3.64 -5.13
C PRO A 5 -12.21 3.11 -3.69
N ASN A 6 -13.25 2.33 -3.43
CA ASN A 6 -13.52 1.75 -2.11
C ASN A 6 -12.48 0.71 -1.65
N ASN A 7 -11.69 0.18 -2.59
CA ASN A 7 -10.66 -0.82 -2.30
C ASN A 7 -9.24 -0.21 -2.22
N PHE A 8 -9.11 1.09 -2.51
CA PHE A 8 -7.84 1.81 -2.61
C PHE A 8 -7.00 1.69 -1.34
N ASP A 9 -7.56 2.07 -0.19
CA ASP A 9 -6.83 2.09 1.07
C ASP A 9 -6.43 0.70 1.53
N THR A 10 -7.29 -0.28 1.27
CA THR A 10 -7.05 -1.67 1.65
C THR A 10 -5.85 -2.23 0.88
N THR A 11 -5.83 -2.05 -0.44
CA THR A 11 -4.74 -2.55 -1.29
C THR A 11 -3.43 -1.82 -1.03
N ARG A 12 -3.45 -0.48 -0.93
CA ARG A 12 -2.27 0.33 -0.57
C ARG A 12 -1.66 -0.11 0.77
N SER A 13 -2.51 -0.34 1.79
CA SER A 13 -2.07 -0.79 3.11
C SER A 13 -1.39 -2.16 3.08
N LEU A 14 -1.87 -3.10 2.24
CA LEU A 14 -1.26 -4.43 2.11
C LEU A 14 0.18 -4.34 1.58
N TYR A 15 0.40 -3.56 0.51
CA TYR A 15 1.74 -3.36 -0.04
C TYR A 15 2.65 -2.60 0.94
N ALA A 16 2.13 -1.56 1.59
CA ALA A 16 2.89 -0.77 2.55
C ALA A 16 3.38 -1.64 3.73
N LYS A 17 2.56 -2.57 4.22
CA LYS A 17 2.92 -3.46 5.34
C LYS A 17 3.97 -4.50 4.95
N ARG A 18 4.02 -4.92 3.69
CA ARG A 18 5.01 -5.91 3.22
C ARG A 18 6.33 -5.28 2.76
N THR A 19 6.36 -3.95 2.64
CA THR A 19 7.54 -3.20 2.19
C THR A 19 8.30 -2.65 3.39
N MET A 20 9.63 -2.73 3.38
CA MET A 20 10.48 -2.22 4.45
C MET A 20 10.48 -0.67 4.48
N PHE A 21 10.67 -0.07 5.65
CA PHE A 21 10.97 1.36 5.76
C PHE A 21 12.35 1.67 5.11
N PRO A 22 12.52 2.77 4.36
CA PRO A 22 11.55 3.83 4.04
C PRO A 22 10.75 3.57 2.75
N PHE A 23 10.96 2.43 2.10
CA PHE A 23 10.37 2.11 0.80
C PHE A 23 8.82 2.00 0.83
N ASN A 24 8.22 1.75 2.00
CA ASN A 24 6.77 1.68 2.14
C ASN A 24 6.04 3.01 1.80
N PHE A 25 6.72 4.15 1.76
CA PHE A 25 6.12 5.43 1.41
C PHE A 25 5.98 5.60 -0.11
N PHE A 26 6.88 4.99 -0.89
CA PHE A 26 6.99 5.22 -2.33
C PHE A 26 6.41 4.08 -3.16
N TYR A 27 6.76 2.83 -2.84
CA TYR A 27 6.39 1.68 -3.66
C TYR A 27 4.88 1.44 -3.81
N PRO A 28 4.04 1.54 -2.74
CA PRO A 28 2.60 1.36 -2.90
C PRO A 28 1.98 2.34 -3.89
N SER A 29 2.46 3.59 -3.91
CA SER A 29 2.00 4.60 -4.87
C SER A 29 2.44 4.28 -6.30
N SER A 30 3.63 3.70 -6.47
CA SER A 30 4.13 3.26 -7.78
C SER A 30 3.31 2.10 -8.34
N TYR A 31 3.11 1.03 -7.56
CA TYR A 31 2.30 -0.12 -7.98
C TYR A 31 0.87 0.26 -8.31
N GLN A 32 0.33 1.21 -7.57
CA GLN A 32 -0.98 1.75 -7.82
C GLN A 32 -1.07 2.51 -9.15
N ARG A 33 -0.08 3.36 -9.46
CA ARG A 33 -0.05 4.08 -10.74
C ARG A 33 -0.04 3.12 -11.91
N GLU A 34 0.84 2.11 -11.86
CA GLU A 34 0.93 1.07 -12.88
C GLU A 34 -0.40 0.30 -13.03
N ALA A 35 -1.04 -0.04 -11.92
CA ALA A 35 -2.34 -0.70 -11.97
C ALA A 35 -3.44 0.19 -12.57
N CYS A 36 -3.43 1.49 -12.28
CA CYS A 36 -4.36 2.45 -12.91
C CYS A 36 -4.11 2.57 -14.41
N ASP A 37 -2.85 2.60 -14.84
CA ASP A 37 -2.49 2.66 -16.26
C ASP A 37 -3.01 1.41 -17.01
N ILE A 38 -2.90 0.22 -16.39
CA ILE A 38 -3.47 -1.02 -16.95
C ILE A 38 -5.00 -0.95 -17.02
N VAL A 39 -5.67 -0.48 -15.97
CA VAL A 39 -7.14 -0.34 -15.98
C VAL A 39 -7.60 0.67 -17.02
N MET A 40 -6.87 1.77 -17.21
CA MET A 40 -7.17 2.75 -18.24
C MET A 40 -7.10 2.13 -19.64
N VAL A 41 -6.07 1.33 -19.93
CA VAL A 41 -5.92 0.67 -21.23
C VAL A 41 -6.96 -0.44 -21.43
N MET A 42 -7.28 -1.22 -20.39
CA MET A 42 -8.20 -2.36 -20.51
C MET A 42 -9.68 -1.99 -20.39
N GLY A 43 -9.99 -1.03 -19.54
CA GLY A 43 -11.35 -0.58 -19.21
C GLY A 43 -11.78 0.69 -19.93
N GLY A 44 -10.85 1.46 -20.49
CA GLY A 44 -11.15 2.69 -21.23
C GLY A 44 -11.55 3.88 -20.35
N PHE A 45 -11.33 3.80 -19.03
CA PHE A 45 -11.59 4.87 -18.08
C PHE A 45 -10.41 5.05 -17.11
N ASP A 46 -10.18 6.27 -16.64
CA ASP A 46 -9.16 6.53 -15.63
C ASP A 46 -9.75 6.32 -14.22
N PRO A 47 -9.22 5.39 -13.39
CA PRO A 47 -9.67 5.22 -12.01
C PRO A 47 -9.47 6.45 -11.10
N ARG A 48 -8.74 7.48 -11.57
CA ARG A 48 -8.51 8.75 -10.87
C ARG A 48 -9.59 9.79 -11.14
N ASP A 49 -10.45 9.57 -12.13
CA ASP A 49 -11.53 10.47 -12.47
C ASP A 49 -12.68 10.41 -11.44
N LYS A 50 -13.74 11.18 -11.68
CA LYS A 50 -14.97 11.09 -10.89
C LYS A 50 -15.57 9.70 -11.05
N LEU A 51 -16.10 9.15 -9.96
CA LEU A 51 -16.71 7.81 -9.93
C LEU A 51 -17.83 7.62 -10.99
N GLU A 52 -18.54 8.68 -11.34
CA GLU A 52 -19.57 8.69 -12.40
C GLU A 52 -19.03 8.30 -13.78
N ASN A 53 -17.73 8.53 -14.01
CA ASN A 53 -17.05 8.23 -15.27
C ASN A 53 -16.41 6.83 -15.27
N HIS A 54 -16.52 6.07 -14.17
CA HIS A 54 -15.91 4.76 -14.07
C HIS A 54 -16.83 3.68 -14.67
N ASP A 55 -16.48 3.16 -15.85
CA ASP A 55 -17.15 1.99 -16.44
C ASP A 55 -16.38 0.69 -16.10
N GLY A 56 -16.56 0.24 -14.86
CA GLY A 56 -15.96 -1.02 -14.38
C GLY A 56 -16.72 -2.28 -14.82
N ASP A 57 -17.95 -2.15 -15.33
CA ASP A 57 -18.86 -3.28 -15.53
C ASP A 57 -18.39 -4.20 -16.64
N CYS A 58 -17.91 -3.64 -17.75
CA CYS A 58 -17.31 -4.41 -18.85
C CYS A 58 -16.11 -5.24 -18.35
N LEU A 59 -15.24 -4.65 -17.54
CA LEU A 59 -14.06 -5.31 -16.98
C LEU A 59 -14.45 -6.47 -16.07
N ILE A 60 -15.43 -6.26 -15.18
CA ILE A 60 -15.96 -7.31 -14.30
C ILE A 60 -16.65 -8.41 -15.10
N ALA A 61 -17.43 -8.08 -16.13
CA ALA A 61 -18.08 -9.06 -16.99
C ALA A 61 -17.06 -9.94 -17.73
N ASN A 62 -16.01 -9.33 -18.28
CA ASN A 62 -14.92 -10.07 -18.95
C ASN A 62 -14.14 -10.95 -17.97
N ALA A 63 -13.83 -10.44 -16.77
CA ALA A 63 -13.18 -11.24 -15.73
C ALA A 63 -14.04 -12.44 -15.29
N LYS A 64 -15.37 -12.27 -15.13
CA LYS A 64 -16.30 -13.38 -14.84
C LYS A 64 -16.32 -14.43 -15.97
N LYS A 65 -16.29 -14.01 -17.24
CA LYS A 65 -16.17 -14.92 -18.39
C LYS A 65 -14.86 -15.72 -18.33
N CYS A 66 -13.74 -15.08 -18.01
CA CYS A 66 -12.46 -15.76 -17.84
C CYS A 66 -12.51 -16.80 -16.71
N VAL A 67 -13.09 -16.47 -15.55
CA VAL A 67 -13.27 -17.43 -14.44
C VAL A 67 -14.14 -18.61 -14.87
N ASN A 68 -15.22 -18.37 -15.61
CA ASN A 68 -16.07 -19.44 -16.15
C ASN A 68 -15.30 -20.33 -17.14
N LEU A 69 -14.45 -19.74 -17.98
CA LEU A 69 -13.64 -20.48 -18.93
C LEU A 69 -12.59 -21.36 -18.23
N LEU A 70 -11.94 -20.84 -17.18
CA LEU A 70 -11.05 -21.61 -16.31
C LEU A 70 -11.80 -22.76 -15.63
N SER A 71 -12.97 -22.48 -15.07
CA SER A 71 -13.83 -23.50 -14.45
C SER A 71 -14.21 -24.60 -15.45
N LYS A 72 -14.63 -24.23 -16.65
CA LYS A 72 -14.96 -25.18 -17.73
C LYS A 72 -13.74 -26.00 -18.16
N LYS A 73 -12.57 -25.37 -18.26
CA LYS A 73 -11.33 -26.04 -18.66
C LYS A 73 -10.86 -27.05 -17.61
N LEU A 74 -10.95 -26.69 -16.33
CA LEU A 74 -10.62 -27.59 -15.22
C LEU A 74 -11.63 -28.74 -15.14
N GLY A 75 -12.93 -28.44 -15.27
CA GLY A 75 -14.00 -29.44 -15.24
C GLY A 75 -13.95 -30.26 -13.95
N LYS A 76 -13.79 -31.59 -14.10
CA LYS A 76 -13.64 -32.56 -13.00
C LYS A 76 -12.18 -32.95 -12.72
N LYS A 77 -11.22 -32.37 -13.44
CA LYS A 77 -9.81 -32.71 -13.31
C LYS A 77 -9.23 -32.11 -12.04
N VAL A 78 -8.16 -32.74 -11.57
CA VAL A 78 -7.36 -32.21 -10.47
C VAL A 78 -6.57 -31.01 -11.00
N TRP A 79 -5.76 -31.19 -12.05
CA TRP A 79 -4.95 -30.14 -12.65
C TRP A 79 -5.48 -29.71 -14.01
N PHE A 80 -5.09 -28.52 -14.47
CA PHE A 80 -5.49 -28.02 -15.79
C PHE A 80 -4.96 -28.89 -16.94
N PHE A 81 -3.75 -29.42 -16.77
CA PHE A 81 -3.07 -30.24 -17.77
C PHE A 81 -2.52 -31.52 -17.14
N GLY A 82 -2.91 -32.68 -17.68
CA GLY A 82 -2.43 -33.98 -17.23
C GLY A 82 -2.78 -34.32 -15.77
N ASP A 83 -1.95 -35.18 -15.18
CA ASP A 83 -2.13 -35.72 -13.83
C ASP A 83 -1.16 -35.13 -12.80
N VAL A 84 -0.25 -34.24 -13.23
CA VAL A 84 0.78 -33.60 -12.39
C VAL A 84 0.59 -32.09 -12.41
N PHE A 85 1.03 -31.40 -11.34
CA PHE A 85 0.99 -29.94 -11.29
C PHE A 85 1.83 -29.33 -12.43
N SER A 86 1.29 -28.32 -13.09
CA SER A 86 1.99 -27.57 -14.14
C SER A 86 2.28 -26.13 -13.72
N GLU A 87 3.16 -25.46 -14.46
CA GLU A 87 3.40 -24.03 -14.31
C GLU A 87 2.11 -23.21 -14.49
N PHE A 88 1.24 -23.63 -15.42
CA PHE A 88 -0.04 -22.97 -15.63
C PHE A 88 -0.94 -23.06 -14.39
N ASP A 89 -0.95 -24.20 -13.68
CA ASP A 89 -1.67 -24.34 -12.41
C ASP A 89 -1.14 -23.34 -11.37
N ALA A 90 0.17 -23.13 -11.29
CA ALA A 90 0.78 -22.16 -10.38
C ALA A 90 0.40 -20.72 -10.74
N ILE A 91 0.38 -20.36 -12.03
CA ILE A 91 -0.06 -19.04 -12.49
C ILE A 91 -1.54 -18.83 -12.19
N VAL A 92 -2.41 -19.77 -12.51
CA VAL A 92 -3.85 -19.64 -12.23
C VAL A 92 -4.09 -19.55 -10.73
N TYR A 93 -3.36 -20.32 -9.94
CA TYR A 93 -3.42 -20.26 -8.48
C TYR A 93 -3.01 -18.89 -7.93
N SER A 94 -1.91 -18.30 -8.40
CA SER A 94 -1.43 -17.01 -7.87
C SER A 94 -2.48 -15.92 -8.03
N TYR A 95 -3.15 -15.84 -9.19
CA TYR A 95 -4.24 -14.89 -9.43
C TYR A 95 -5.50 -15.23 -8.63
N LEU A 96 -6.00 -16.47 -8.73
CA LEU A 96 -7.26 -16.85 -8.11
C LEU A 96 -7.18 -16.82 -6.58
N SER A 97 -6.07 -17.25 -5.99
CA SER A 97 -5.91 -17.25 -4.54
C SER A 97 -5.93 -15.83 -3.97
N VAL A 98 -5.29 -14.87 -4.64
CA VAL A 98 -5.32 -13.45 -4.24
C VAL A 98 -6.74 -12.89 -4.34
N LEU A 99 -7.45 -13.14 -5.44
CA LEU A 99 -8.83 -12.67 -5.62
C LEU A 99 -9.81 -13.33 -4.63
N PHE A 100 -9.62 -14.62 -4.36
CA PHE A 100 -10.49 -15.40 -3.47
C PHE A 100 -10.24 -15.11 -1.99
N LYS A 101 -8.99 -14.88 -1.57
CA LYS A 101 -8.63 -14.69 -0.17
C LYS A 101 -8.57 -13.23 0.27
N ALA A 102 -8.42 -12.28 -0.66
CA ALA A 102 -8.40 -10.87 -0.30
C ALA A 102 -9.76 -10.42 0.27
N THR A 103 -9.71 -9.86 1.48
CA THR A 103 -10.85 -9.21 2.12
C THR A 103 -10.90 -7.76 1.63
N LEU A 104 -11.74 -7.51 0.62
CA LEU A 104 -11.94 -6.18 0.05
C LEU A 104 -13.39 -5.72 0.34
N PRO A 105 -13.62 -4.42 0.64
CA PRO A 105 -14.96 -3.87 0.83
C PRO A 105 -15.93 -4.16 -0.31
N ASN A 106 -15.47 -4.05 -1.56
CA ASN A 106 -16.22 -4.41 -2.76
C ASN A 106 -15.50 -5.53 -3.53
N ASN A 107 -16.08 -6.73 -3.62
CA ASN A 107 -15.44 -7.87 -4.28
C ASN A 107 -16.42 -8.78 -5.08
N PRO A 108 -16.94 -8.32 -6.22
CA PRO A 108 -17.88 -9.09 -7.03
C PRO A 108 -17.24 -10.37 -7.61
N LEU A 109 -15.93 -10.36 -7.86
CA LEU A 109 -15.21 -11.52 -8.41
C LEU A 109 -15.01 -12.63 -7.38
N GLN A 110 -14.76 -12.30 -6.11
CA GLN A 110 -14.67 -13.31 -5.06
C GLN A 110 -15.98 -14.09 -4.93
N ASN A 111 -17.13 -13.41 -4.97
CA ASN A 111 -18.43 -14.06 -4.94
C ASN A 111 -18.64 -14.96 -6.16
N HIS A 112 -18.21 -14.52 -7.35
CA HIS A 112 -18.27 -15.33 -8.56
C HIS A 112 -17.40 -16.60 -8.49
N ILE A 113 -16.17 -16.47 -7.96
CA ILE A 113 -15.27 -17.62 -7.75
C ILE A 113 -15.86 -18.60 -6.73
N LYS A 114 -16.47 -18.11 -5.64
CA LYS A 114 -17.17 -18.94 -4.64
C LYS A 114 -18.30 -19.78 -5.26
N GLY A 115 -18.94 -19.29 -6.33
CA GLY A 115 -19.92 -20.06 -7.10
C GLY A 115 -19.31 -21.25 -7.88
N CYS A 116 -18.02 -21.19 -8.19
CA CYS A 116 -17.30 -22.23 -8.94
C CYS A 116 -16.58 -23.21 -7.99
N GLN A 117 -17.29 -24.23 -7.50
CA GLN A 117 -16.77 -25.16 -6.49
C GLN A 117 -15.49 -25.91 -6.91
N ASN A 118 -15.35 -26.27 -8.19
CA ASN A 118 -14.15 -26.89 -8.72
C ASN A 118 -12.91 -25.99 -8.58
N LEU A 119 -13.04 -24.69 -8.85
CA LEU A 119 -11.97 -23.71 -8.67
C LEU A 119 -11.67 -23.46 -7.18
N VAL A 120 -12.69 -23.42 -6.33
CA VAL A 120 -12.50 -23.32 -4.87
C VAL A 120 -11.70 -24.52 -4.35
N ASN A 121 -12.06 -25.73 -4.78
CA ASN A 121 -11.34 -26.95 -4.44
C ASN A 121 -9.90 -26.93 -4.96
N PHE A 122 -9.67 -26.44 -6.18
CA PHE A 122 -8.34 -26.24 -6.75
C PHE A 122 -7.48 -25.31 -5.89
N ILE A 123 -8.00 -24.14 -5.50
CA ILE A 123 -7.31 -23.16 -4.65
C ILE A 123 -7.00 -23.76 -3.27
N ASN A 124 -7.99 -24.42 -2.65
CA ASN A 124 -7.82 -25.02 -1.34
C ASN A 124 -6.80 -26.17 -1.35
N ARG A 125 -6.80 -27.00 -2.40
CA ARG A 125 -5.85 -28.09 -2.56
C ARG A 125 -4.42 -27.56 -2.68
N ILE A 126 -4.14 -26.60 -3.57
CA ILE A 126 -2.78 -26.05 -3.70
C ILE A 126 -2.34 -25.36 -2.40
N THR A 127 -3.23 -24.59 -1.76
CA THR A 127 -2.95 -23.98 -0.45
C THR A 127 -2.55 -25.04 0.57
N LYS A 128 -3.32 -26.13 0.65
CA LYS A 128 -3.12 -27.19 1.64
C LYS A 128 -1.96 -28.10 1.29
N ASP A 129 -1.65 -28.34 0.03
CA ASP A 129 -0.68 -29.36 -0.36
C ASP A 129 0.72 -28.79 -0.58
N ILE A 130 0.81 -27.61 -1.20
CA ILE A 130 2.07 -26.94 -1.53
C ILE A 130 2.44 -25.93 -0.44
N PHE A 131 1.49 -25.11 -0.02
CA PHE A 131 1.72 -24.01 0.93
C PHE A 131 1.41 -24.40 2.39
N LYS A 132 1.57 -25.69 2.76
CA LYS A 132 1.28 -26.24 4.12
C LYS A 132 1.84 -25.39 5.25
N ASN A 133 3.09 -24.97 5.06
CA ASN A 133 3.86 -24.24 6.06
C ASN A 133 3.91 -22.73 5.77
N GLU A 134 3.36 -22.31 4.63
CA GLU A 134 3.28 -20.90 4.24
C GLU A 134 1.89 -20.38 4.58
N GLY A 135 1.76 -19.87 5.80
CA GLY A 135 0.53 -19.21 6.21
C GLY A 135 0.29 -17.95 5.35
N PHE A 136 -0.80 -17.93 4.58
CA PHE A 136 -1.38 -16.69 4.03
C PHE A 136 -1.68 -15.62 5.11
N ASN A 137 -1.53 -15.97 6.39
CA ASN A 137 -1.70 -15.14 7.57
C ASN A 137 -0.40 -14.44 8.03
N SER A 138 0.56 -14.14 7.14
CA SER A 138 1.79 -13.42 7.50
C SER A 138 1.52 -12.12 8.27
N LEU A 139 0.35 -11.48 8.10
CA LEU A 139 -0.04 -10.29 8.85
C LEU A 139 -0.49 -10.55 10.31
N LYS A 140 -1.09 -11.71 10.60
CA LYS A 140 -1.46 -12.10 11.98
C LYS A 140 -0.27 -12.67 12.73
N ALA A 141 0.62 -13.37 12.02
CA ALA A 141 1.93 -13.79 12.51
C ALA A 141 2.74 -12.61 13.10
N ILE A 142 2.79 -11.46 12.42
CA ILE A 142 3.56 -10.30 12.85
C ILE A 142 3.05 -9.68 14.18
N LYS A 143 1.75 -9.73 14.47
CA LYS A 143 1.17 -9.02 15.63
C LYS A 143 1.16 -9.84 16.92
N SER A 144 1.37 -11.16 16.85
CA SER A 144 1.28 -12.05 18.02
C SER A 144 2.46 -12.99 18.23
N GLN A 145 3.49 -12.99 17.37
CA GLN A 145 4.56 -13.97 17.48
C GLN A 145 5.78 -13.42 18.22
N SER A 146 6.03 -14.00 19.39
CA SER A 146 7.33 -13.96 20.06
C SER A 146 8.41 -14.49 19.08
N SER A 147 9.62 -13.93 19.15
CA SER A 147 10.75 -14.27 18.27
C SER A 147 11.13 -15.77 18.26
N ASN A 148 10.56 -16.57 19.17
CA ASN A 148 10.85 -17.98 19.39
C ASN A 148 9.74 -18.93 18.89
N ASP A 149 8.76 -18.46 18.10
CA ASP A 149 7.74 -19.34 17.52
C ASP A 149 8.39 -20.28 16.46
N PRO A 150 8.35 -21.63 16.65
CA PRO A 150 8.94 -22.58 15.71
C PRO A 150 8.29 -22.57 14.32
N LEU A 151 7.15 -21.88 14.14
CA LEU A 151 6.42 -21.76 12.88
C LEU A 151 6.98 -20.68 11.93
N LEU A 152 7.87 -19.80 12.40
CA LEU A 152 8.41 -18.70 11.57
C LEU A 152 9.51 -19.19 10.62
N THR A 153 9.39 -18.84 9.34
CA THR A 153 10.43 -19.06 8.33
C THR A 153 11.68 -18.23 8.66
N ALA A 154 12.88 -18.70 8.31
CA ALA A 154 14.13 -17.97 8.58
C ALA A 154 14.10 -16.51 8.09
N THR A 155 13.50 -16.28 6.92
CA THR A 155 13.27 -14.94 6.35
C THR A 155 12.34 -14.08 7.20
N GLU A 156 11.28 -14.66 7.77
CA GLU A 156 10.31 -13.94 8.61
C GLU A 156 10.92 -13.56 9.97
N ARG A 157 11.76 -14.41 10.54
CA ARG A 157 12.52 -14.08 11.77
C ARG A 157 13.48 -12.93 11.54
N HIS A 158 14.25 -12.99 10.45
CA HIS A 158 15.16 -11.91 10.06
C HIS A 158 14.40 -10.59 9.84
N PHE A 159 13.21 -10.66 9.24
CA PHE A 159 12.35 -9.50 9.04
C PHE A 159 11.86 -8.89 10.37
N LEU A 160 11.34 -9.71 11.31
CA LEU A 160 10.87 -9.24 12.61
C LEU A 160 12.00 -8.65 13.48
N GLU A 161 13.18 -9.28 13.44
CA GLU A 161 14.36 -8.77 14.13
C GLU A 161 14.82 -7.44 13.53
N SER A 162 14.82 -7.34 12.19
CA SER A 162 15.14 -6.09 11.49
C SER A 162 14.14 -4.98 11.82
N GLU A 163 12.86 -5.29 12.00
CA GLU A 163 11.83 -4.30 12.35
C GLU A 163 12.08 -3.72 13.75
N LYS A 164 12.41 -4.56 14.75
CA LYS A 164 12.77 -4.10 16.10
C LYS A 164 14.01 -3.22 16.08
N LYS A 165 15.07 -3.64 15.38
CA LYS A 165 16.32 -2.88 15.22
C LYS A 165 16.10 -1.54 14.49
N THR A 166 15.29 -1.54 13.44
CA THR A 166 14.95 -0.34 12.66
C THR A 166 14.13 0.66 13.48
N LYS A 167 13.17 0.18 14.29
CA LYS A 167 12.40 1.04 15.20
C LYS A 167 13.28 1.72 16.25
N VAL A 168 14.21 0.98 16.85
CA VAL A 168 15.18 1.54 17.82
C VAL A 168 16.10 2.57 17.15
N LEU A 169 16.64 2.23 15.98
CA LEU A 169 17.51 3.13 15.22
C LEU A 169 16.78 4.42 14.79
N ALA A 170 15.54 4.29 14.32
CA ALA A 170 14.71 5.43 13.95
C ALA A 170 14.39 6.33 15.16
N ALA A 171 14.10 5.74 16.33
CA ALA A 171 13.88 6.50 17.55
C ALA A 171 15.13 7.30 17.97
N ILE A 172 16.31 6.67 17.93
CA ILE A 172 17.59 7.35 18.19
C ILE A 172 17.82 8.47 17.18
N GLY A 173 17.67 8.19 15.88
CA GLY A 173 17.83 9.17 14.81
C GLY A 173 16.88 10.36 14.98
N ALA A 174 15.63 10.13 15.38
CA ALA A 174 14.66 11.20 15.64
C ALA A 174 15.07 12.08 16.83
N VAL A 175 15.51 11.49 17.95
CA VAL A 175 15.97 12.26 19.12
C VAL A 175 17.21 13.09 18.75
N VAL A 176 18.16 12.52 18.01
CA VAL A 176 19.35 13.24 17.54
C VAL A 176 18.96 14.36 16.57
N ALA A 177 18.09 14.10 15.60
CA ALA A 177 17.62 15.11 14.64
C ALA A 177 16.86 16.25 15.34
N MET A 178 15.99 15.93 16.30
CA MET A 178 15.27 16.94 17.08
C MET A 178 16.20 17.73 17.99
N GLY A 179 17.16 17.09 18.65
CA GLY A 179 18.17 17.77 19.47
C GLY A 179 19.06 18.70 18.65
N THR A 180 19.54 18.22 17.49
CA THR A 180 20.34 19.04 16.57
C THR A 180 19.54 20.19 15.96
N PHE A 181 18.30 19.95 15.53
CA PHE A 181 17.42 21.01 15.00
C PHE A 181 17.05 22.04 16.07
N ALA A 182 16.75 21.62 17.31
CA ALA A 182 16.45 22.52 18.41
C ALA A 182 17.66 23.38 18.82
N ALA A 183 18.86 22.77 18.89
CA ALA A 183 20.10 23.51 19.12
C ALA A 183 20.37 24.50 17.98
N TRP A 184 20.23 24.08 16.72
CA TRP A 184 20.42 24.94 15.55
C TRP A 184 19.43 26.12 15.56
N ARG A 185 18.14 25.88 15.85
CA ARG A 185 17.14 26.94 16.00
C ARG A 185 17.41 27.85 17.20
N GLY A 186 17.90 27.32 18.31
CA GLY A 186 18.30 28.09 19.49
C GLY A 186 19.45 29.03 19.19
N VAL A 187 20.49 28.54 18.52
CA VAL A 187 21.62 29.34 18.04
C VAL A 187 21.14 30.40 17.06
N TYR A 188 20.26 30.06 16.12
CA TYR A 188 19.68 31.03 15.19
C TYR A 188 18.88 32.12 15.90
N LYS A 189 18.09 31.77 16.93
CA LYS A 189 17.31 32.75 17.72
C LYS A 189 18.21 33.67 18.56
N GLN A 190 19.33 33.18 19.07
CA GLN A 190 20.30 33.99 19.82
C GLN A 190 21.09 34.94 18.91
N PHE A 191 21.41 34.51 17.69
CA PHE A 191 21.97 35.37 16.65
C PHE A 191 20.96 36.38 16.08
N SER A 192 19.68 36.01 15.93
CA SER A 192 18.64 36.96 15.50
C SER A 192 18.28 37.98 16.58
N ASN A 193 18.37 37.63 17.87
CA ASN A 193 18.19 38.58 18.96
C ASN A 193 19.37 39.55 19.12
N SER A 194 20.60 39.15 18.76
CA SER A 194 21.76 40.05 18.79
C SER A 194 21.75 41.09 17.66
N ARG A 195 20.86 40.97 16.65
CA ARG A 195 20.62 42.02 15.65
C ARG A 195 19.58 43.07 16.06
N ARG A 196 18.94 42.93 17.23
CA ARG A 196 17.99 43.94 17.76
C ARG A 196 18.62 44.94 18.75
N TYR A 197 19.94 45.04 18.78
CA TYR A 197 20.65 46.07 19.57
C TYR A 197 21.15 47.25 18.72
N TYR A 198 20.85 47.25 17.41
CA TYR A 198 21.26 48.32 16.46
C TYR A 198 20.05 48.87 15.69
N ASP A 199 18.91 49.04 16.37
CA ASP A 199 17.70 49.61 15.77
C ASP A 199 17.09 50.69 16.67
N GLY A 200 17.97 51.44 17.34
CA GLY A 200 17.63 52.57 18.22
C GLY A 200 18.20 53.88 17.70
N LEU A 201 18.04 54.15 16.40
CA LEU A 201 18.12 55.52 15.88
C LEU A 201 16.69 55.98 15.65
N GLU A 202 16.19 56.79 16.58
CA GLU A 202 15.07 57.70 16.34
C GLU A 202 15.37 58.46 15.05
N TYR A 203 14.60 58.19 14.01
CA TYR A 203 14.38 59.19 12.97
C TYR A 203 13.27 60.09 13.51
N GLU A 204 13.59 61.38 13.68
CA GLU A 204 12.58 62.43 13.84
C GLU A 204 11.58 62.30 12.68
N ASP A 205 10.32 62.10 13.04
CA ASP A 205 9.21 61.93 12.11
C ASP A 205 8.75 63.34 11.68
N ASP A 206 9.32 63.83 10.57
CA ASP A 206 8.83 65.01 9.87
C ASP A 206 7.57 64.62 9.05
N GLU A 207 6.41 64.64 9.68
CA GLU A 207 5.11 64.86 9.02
C GLU A 207 4.41 66.00 9.79
N ALA A 208 3.83 67.05 9.20
CA ALA A 208 3.16 67.15 7.93
C ALA A 208 3.13 68.62 7.46
N LEU A 209 3.05 68.77 6.13
CA LEU A 209 2.57 69.98 5.48
C LEU A 209 1.10 70.21 5.88
N GLU A 210 0.83 71.28 6.62
CA GLU A 210 -0.49 71.91 6.67
C GLU A 210 -0.44 73.21 5.86
N ASP A 211 -1.52 73.41 5.11
CA ASP A 211 -1.70 74.36 4.02
C ASP A 211 -1.50 75.84 4.42
N ASP A 212 -0.77 76.58 3.57
CA ASP A 212 -0.92 78.03 3.46
C ASP A 212 -2.16 78.32 2.59
N GLU A 213 -3.23 78.86 3.17
CA GLU A 213 -3.98 79.93 2.49
C GLU A 213 -4.68 80.87 3.47
N MET A 214 -4.52 82.16 3.18
CA MET A 214 -4.93 83.36 3.91
C MET A 214 -6.46 83.54 3.98
N ASP A 215 -6.98 83.95 5.14
CA ASP A 215 -7.42 85.34 5.43
C ASP A 215 -7.93 85.47 6.89
#